data_AF-A0AAV8QW33-F1
#
_entry.id   AF-A0AAV8QW33-F1
#
_cell.length_a   1.000
_cell.length_b   1.000
_cell.length_c   1.000
_cell.angle_alpha   90.00
_cell.angle_beta   90.00
_cell.angle_gamma   90.00
#
_symmetry.space_group_name_H-M   'P 1'
#
loop_
_entity.id
_entity.type
_entity.pdbx_description
1 polymer ?
#
loop_
_entity_poly.entity_id
_entity_poly.type
_entity_poly.pdbx_seq_one_letter_code
_entity_poly.pdbx_strand_id
1 'polypeptide(L)'
;MIIPQEEFKEIIEELMLLINIISVGDLIPWLNFLNLQGYVKRMKMLRKRFDRLLEHVLDEHNKRHRREGKAFVSRDMVDVLLVLADDHSLEVKLERHYLKAFILDMFAGGTGTDTATVVIEWAISEILKRPETSDKATEELDRVIGRGHLPYIEAIVKEAMRMHPVVVPLLAPRLSREHTTVDGYDIPLGTQAVAEPKLLAHLYGA
;
A
#
# COMPACT_ATOMS: atom_id res chain seq x y z
N MET A 1 2.12 18.01 14.20
CA MET A 1 1.60 17.70 12.85
C MET A 1 0.91 18.96 12.33
N ILE A 2 1.25 19.45 11.14
CA ILE A 2 0.65 20.69 10.56
C ILE A 2 -0.80 20.49 10.11
N ILE A 3 -1.18 19.25 9.87
CA ILE A 3 -2.54 18.86 9.54
C ILE A 3 -3.19 18.27 10.81
N PRO A 4 -4.38 18.73 11.24
CA PRO A 4 -5.16 18.08 12.28
C PRO A 4 -5.37 16.60 11.96
N GLN A 5 -5.39 15.72 12.97
CA GLN A 5 -5.59 14.29 12.76
C GLN A 5 -6.84 13.99 11.91
N GLU A 6 -7.92 14.74 12.12
CA GLU A 6 -9.16 14.62 11.37
C GLU A 6 -8.96 14.94 9.88
N GLU A 7 -8.26 16.02 9.56
CA GLU A 7 -7.99 16.41 8.17
C GLU A 7 -7.08 15.38 7.48
N PHE A 8 -6.13 14.78 8.21
CA PHE A 8 -5.29 13.69 7.67
C PHE A 8 -6.14 12.45 7.38
N LYS A 9 -7.01 12.06 8.31
CA LYS A 9 -7.93 10.93 8.15
C LYS A 9 -8.84 11.12 6.95
N GLU A 10 -9.45 12.29 6.79
CA GLU A 10 -10.27 12.62 5.61
C GLU A 10 -9.51 12.50 4.29
N ILE A 11 -8.24 12.92 4.26
CA ILE A 11 -7.38 12.82 3.07
C ILE A 11 -7.14 11.34 2.72
N ILE A 12 -6.88 10.50 3.72
CA ILE A 12 -6.65 9.06 3.53
C ILE A 12 -7.94 8.35 3.11
N GLU A 13 -9.08 8.62 3.76
CA GLU A 13 -10.38 8.03 3.40
C GLU A 13 -10.78 8.39 1.97
N GLU A 14 -10.61 9.65 1.57
CA GLU A 14 -10.87 10.09 0.19
C GLU A 14 -9.90 9.43 -0.80
N LEU A 15 -8.63 9.23 -0.45
CA LEU A 15 -7.68 8.47 -1.28
C LEU A 15 -8.15 7.03 -1.47
N MET A 16 -8.43 6.33 -0.37
CA MET A 16 -8.84 4.92 -0.39
C MET A 16 -10.12 4.73 -1.18
N LEU A 17 -11.07 5.66 -1.06
CA LEU A 17 -12.28 5.64 -1.86
C LEU A 17 -11.98 5.87 -3.34
N LEU A 18 -11.16 6.86 -3.69
CA LEU A 18 -10.90 7.17 -5.09
C LEU A 18 -10.02 6.12 -5.79
N ILE A 19 -9.05 5.49 -5.13
CA ILE A 19 -8.24 4.44 -5.78
C ILE A 19 -9.01 3.14 -6.03
N ASN A 20 -10.11 2.92 -5.29
CA ASN A 20 -10.93 1.71 -5.40
C ASN A 20 -12.22 1.88 -6.23
N ILE A 21 -12.55 3.10 -6.66
CA ILE A 21 -13.70 3.31 -7.55
C ILE A 21 -13.36 2.85 -8.96
N ILE A 22 -14.17 1.93 -9.49
CA ILE A 22 -14.22 1.65 -10.93
C ILE A 22 -15.05 2.76 -11.58
N SER A 23 -14.42 3.61 -12.39
CA SER A 23 -15.16 4.63 -13.14
C SER A 23 -15.92 3.98 -14.29
N VAL A 24 -17.12 4.48 -14.60
CA VAL A 24 -17.85 4.08 -15.82
C VAL A 24 -17.01 4.33 -17.08
N GLY A 25 -16.15 5.36 -17.05
CA GLY A 25 -15.21 5.65 -18.14
C GLY A 25 -14.11 4.60 -18.30
N ASP A 26 -13.76 3.87 -17.24
CA ASP A 26 -12.75 2.79 -17.29
C ASP A 26 -13.35 1.52 -17.95
N LEU A 27 -14.65 1.29 -17.76
CA LEU A 27 -15.38 0.18 -18.39
C LEU A 27 -15.86 0.52 -19.81
N ILE A 28 -16.24 1.77 -20.04
CA ILE A 28 -16.82 2.24 -21.30
C ILE A 28 -16.05 3.50 -21.74
N PRO A 29 -14.93 3.34 -22.47
CA PRO A 29 -14.04 4.44 -22.81
C PRO A 29 -14.71 5.62 -23.51
N TRP A 30 -15.75 5.38 -24.32
CA TRP A 30 -16.47 6.46 -25.02
C TRP A 30 -17.36 7.31 -24.11
N LEU A 31 -17.63 6.89 -22.87
CA LEU A 31 -18.35 7.67 -21.85
C LEU A 31 -17.42 8.43 -20.90
N ASN A 32 -16.11 8.33 -21.08
CA ASN A 32 -15.12 8.95 -20.19
C ASN A 32 -15.29 10.48 -20.10
N PHE A 33 -15.74 11.13 -21.18
CA PHE A 33 -15.97 12.57 -21.22
C PHE A 33 -17.08 13.06 -20.26
N LEU A 34 -18.03 12.20 -19.89
CA LEU A 34 -19.14 12.58 -19.03
C LEU A 34 -18.71 12.78 -17.57
N ASN A 35 -17.61 12.13 -17.14
CA ASN A 35 -17.11 12.18 -15.75
C ASN A 35 -18.26 12.14 -14.73
N LEU A 36 -19.21 11.21 -14.92
CA LEU A 36 -20.53 11.20 -14.24
C LEU A 36 -20.43 11.22 -12.72
N GLN A 37 -19.33 10.68 -12.17
CA GLN A 37 -19.07 10.59 -10.73
C GLN A 37 -18.23 11.76 -10.18
N GLY A 38 -17.86 12.73 -11.02
CA GLY A 38 -17.02 13.87 -10.64
C GLY A 38 -15.59 13.49 -10.23
N TYR A 39 -15.18 12.23 -10.48
CA TYR A 39 -13.95 11.61 -10.03
C TYR A 39 -12.71 12.45 -10.33
N VAL A 40 -12.59 12.96 -11.56
CA VAL A 40 -11.44 13.77 -11.97
C VAL A 40 -11.29 15.03 -11.13
N LYS A 41 -12.40 15.69 -10.76
CA LYS A 41 -12.37 16.90 -9.94
C LYS A 41 -11.93 16.56 -8.51
N ARG A 42 -12.48 15.49 -7.93
CA ARG A 42 -12.13 15.00 -6.59
C ARG A 42 -10.66 14.62 -6.51
N MET A 43 -10.16 13.85 -7.48
CA MET A 43 -8.75 13.47 -7.57
C MET A 43 -7.82 14.69 -7.69
N LYS A 44 -8.20 15.71 -8.47
CA LYS A 44 -7.43 16.97 -8.56
C LYS A 44 -7.39 17.73 -7.23
N MET A 45 -8.49 17.74 -6.47
CA MET A 45 -8.52 18.37 -5.14
C MET A 45 -7.67 17.58 -4.14
N LEU A 46 -7.79 16.25 -4.15
CA LEU A 46 -7.01 15.36 -3.31
C LEU A 46 -5.50 15.49 -3.59
N ARG A 47 -5.09 15.49 -4.87
CA ARG A 47 -3.70 15.73 -5.29
C ARG A 47 -3.15 17.01 -4.69
N LYS A 48 -3.91 18.12 -4.69
CA LYS A 48 -3.46 19.39 -4.10
C LYS A 48 -3.28 19.31 -2.59
N ARG A 49 -4.11 18.53 -1.87
CA ARG A 49 -3.98 18.33 -0.42
C ARG A 49 -2.72 17.52 -0.10
N PHE A 50 -2.51 16.39 -0.79
CA PHE A 50 -1.29 15.58 -0.64
C PHE A 50 -0.03 16.32 -1.04
N ASP A 51 -0.06 17.08 -2.14
CA ASP A 51 1.10 17.84 -2.59
C ASP A 51 1.60 18.79 -1.50
N ARG A 52 0.70 19.52 -0.83
CA ARG A 52 1.07 20.39 0.31
C ARG A 52 1.66 19.60 1.49
N LEU A 53 1.05 18.47 1.84
CA LEU A 53 1.54 17.62 2.94
C LEU A 53 2.94 17.10 2.63
N LEU A 54 3.14 16.51 1.46
CA LEU A 54 4.40 15.90 1.05
C LEU A 54 5.49 16.94 0.86
N GLU A 55 5.16 18.12 0.35
CA GLU A 55 6.10 19.25 0.26
C GLU A 55 6.60 19.66 1.64
N HIS A 56 5.71 19.72 2.62
CA HIS A 56 6.09 20.03 3.99
C HIS A 56 7.01 18.96 4.61
N VAL A 57 6.66 17.69 4.42
CA VAL A 57 7.49 16.55 4.87
C VAL A 57 8.89 16.65 4.27
N LEU A 58 8.99 16.84 2.95
CA LEU A 58 10.28 17.01 2.28
C LEU A 58 11.05 18.22 2.80
N ASP A 59 10.40 19.35 3.05
CA ASP A 59 11.05 20.55 3.56
C ASP A 59 11.61 20.38 4.98
N GLU A 60 10.90 19.65 5.84
CA GLU A 60 11.37 19.32 7.19
C GLU A 60 12.63 18.44 7.14
N HIS A 61 12.61 17.38 6.33
CA HIS A 61 13.77 16.48 6.16
C HIS A 61 14.94 17.23 5.51
N ASN A 62 14.69 18.07 4.51
CA ASN A 62 15.72 18.93 3.90
C ASN A 62 16.32 19.94 4.89
N LYS A 63 15.51 20.55 5.76
CA LYS A 63 16.01 21.46 6.82
C LYS A 63 16.91 20.71 7.81
N ARG A 64 16.56 19.47 8.14
CA ARG A 64 17.37 18.61 8.99
C ARG A 64 18.68 18.20 8.31
N HIS A 65 18.61 17.74 7.06
CA HIS A 65 19.78 17.42 6.24
C HIS A 65 20.79 18.57 6.20
N ARG A 66 20.32 19.79 5.93
CA ARG A 66 21.17 20.99 5.94
C ARG A 66 21.74 21.34 7.31
N ARG A 67 21.00 21.08 8.40
CA ARG A 67 21.43 21.36 9.77
C ARG A 67 22.50 20.39 10.25
N GLU A 68 22.34 19.10 9.93
CA GLU A 68 23.24 18.03 10.36
C GLU A 68 24.49 17.93 9.46
N GLY A 69 24.39 18.30 8.19
CA GLY A 69 25.51 18.36 7.25
C GLY A 69 26.27 17.03 7.20
N LYS A 70 27.58 17.06 7.49
CA LYS A 70 28.43 15.85 7.48
C LYS A 70 28.09 14.82 8.57
N ALA A 71 27.36 15.23 9.62
CA ALA A 71 26.91 14.33 10.67
C ALA A 71 25.53 13.75 10.38
N PHE A 72 24.94 14.05 9.21
CA PHE A 72 23.64 13.53 8.83
C PHE A 72 23.67 12.00 8.73
N VAL A 73 22.70 11.38 9.38
CA VAL A 73 22.42 9.96 9.25
C VAL A 73 20.93 9.81 8.94
N SER A 74 20.63 9.04 7.89
CA SER A 74 19.25 8.72 7.50
C SER A 74 18.55 7.99 8.64
N ARG A 75 17.36 8.46 9.03
CA ARG A 75 16.56 7.88 10.12
C ARG A 75 15.35 7.14 9.59
N ASP A 76 14.82 7.59 8.45
CA ASP A 76 13.66 6.99 7.80
C ASP A 76 13.82 6.92 6.29
N MET A 77 12.81 6.37 5.61
CA MET A 77 12.81 6.18 4.17
C MET A 77 12.85 7.52 3.40
N VAL A 78 12.27 8.60 3.95
CA VAL A 78 12.28 9.91 3.28
C VAL A 78 13.71 10.43 3.20
N ASP A 79 14.47 10.27 4.28
CA ASP A 79 15.90 10.62 4.29
C ASP A 79 16.71 9.79 3.29
N VAL A 80 16.45 8.48 3.21
CA VAL A 80 17.14 7.60 2.26
C VAL A 80 16.86 8.07 0.83
N LEU A 81 15.60 8.37 0.50
CA LEU A 81 15.21 8.89 -0.81
C LEU A 81 15.85 10.26 -1.11
N LEU A 82 16.00 11.14 -0.12
CA LEU A 82 16.68 12.42 -0.28
C LEU A 82 18.18 12.25 -0.56
N VAL A 83 18.86 11.36 0.16
CA VAL A 83 20.28 11.04 -0.09
C VAL A 83 20.46 10.46 -1.50
N LEU A 84 19.55 9.58 -1.94
CA LEU A 84 19.56 9.05 -3.30
C LEU A 84 19.30 10.15 -4.34
N ALA A 85 18.45 11.13 -4.06
CA ALA A 85 18.19 12.24 -4.98
C ALA A 85 19.41 13.16 -5.17
N ASP A 86 20.29 13.25 -4.17
CA ASP A 86 21.55 13.99 -4.25
C ASP A 86 22.66 13.22 -4.99
N ASP A 87 22.49 11.90 -5.24
CA ASP A 87 23.45 11.09 -5.98
C ASP A 87 23.39 11.35 -7.50
N HIS A 88 24.43 12.01 -8.01
CA HIS A 88 24.56 12.33 -9.44
C HIS A 88 25.01 11.17 -10.32
N SER A 89 25.36 10.01 -9.74
CA SER A 89 25.79 8.82 -10.48
C SER A 89 24.61 7.96 -10.99
N LEU A 90 23.39 8.24 -10.52
CA LEU A 90 22.19 7.51 -10.93
C LEU A 90 21.86 7.74 -12.41
N GLU A 91 21.56 6.66 -13.12
CA GLU A 91 21.10 6.70 -14.52
C GLU A 91 19.80 7.52 -14.68
N VAL A 92 18.92 7.43 -13.68
CA VAL A 92 17.68 8.20 -13.61
C VAL A 92 17.73 9.10 -12.38
N LYS A 93 17.70 10.42 -12.62
CA LYS A 93 17.69 11.39 -11.53
C LYS A 93 16.36 11.35 -10.79
N LEU A 94 16.44 11.18 -9.48
CA LEU A 94 15.28 11.14 -8.60
C LEU A 94 14.79 12.56 -8.30
N GLU A 95 14.04 13.13 -9.25
CA GLU A 95 13.45 14.45 -9.07
C GLU A 95 12.43 14.51 -7.93
N ARG A 96 12.18 15.72 -7.43
CA ARG A 96 11.27 15.98 -6.31
C ARG A 96 9.86 15.44 -6.51
N HIS A 97 9.36 15.40 -7.74
CA HIS A 97 8.05 14.85 -8.02
C HIS A 97 8.02 13.31 -7.91
N TYR A 98 9.11 12.62 -8.24
CA TYR A 98 9.27 11.19 -7.99
C TYR A 98 9.38 10.90 -6.49
N LEU A 99 10.12 11.71 -5.73
CA LEU A 99 10.18 11.60 -4.26
C LEU A 99 8.77 11.64 -3.65
N LYS A 100 7.97 12.64 -4.02
CA LYS A 100 6.58 12.74 -3.55
C LYS A 100 5.74 11.53 -3.95
N ALA A 101 5.91 11.02 -5.17
CA ALA A 101 5.21 9.83 -5.63
C ALA A 101 5.58 8.59 -4.82
N PHE A 102 6.87 8.34 -4.55
CA PHE A 102 7.33 7.21 -3.74
C PHE A 102 6.84 7.28 -2.30
N ILE A 103 6.88 8.47 -1.69
CA ILE A 103 6.37 8.67 -0.34
C ILE A 103 4.86 8.38 -0.32
N LEU A 104 4.11 8.91 -1.29
CA LEU A 104 2.67 8.64 -1.39
C LEU A 104 2.37 7.16 -1.61
N ASP A 105 3.12 6.48 -2.48
CA ASP A 105 2.96 5.05 -2.76
C ASP A 105 3.26 4.20 -1.52
N MET A 106 4.30 4.54 -0.77
CA MET A 106 4.58 3.90 0.52
C MET A 106 3.45 4.13 1.53
N PHE A 107 2.88 5.34 1.57
CA PHE A 107 1.75 5.62 2.45
C PHE A 107 0.48 4.86 2.05
N ALA A 108 0.18 4.82 0.75
CA ALA A 108 -1.01 4.18 0.20
C ALA A 108 -0.92 2.64 0.24
N GLY A 109 0.23 2.09 -0.15
CA GLY A 109 0.46 0.64 -0.28
C GLY A 109 0.98 -0.04 0.98
N GLY A 110 1.79 0.66 1.80
CA GLY A 110 2.44 0.08 2.98
C GLY A 110 1.82 0.46 4.33
N THR A 111 1.16 1.61 4.42
CA THR A 111 0.61 2.14 5.69
C THR A 111 -0.84 2.62 5.59
N GLY A 112 -1.57 2.23 4.55
CA GLY A 112 -3.03 2.38 4.57
C GLY A 112 -3.48 1.65 5.83
N THR A 113 -3.84 2.40 6.87
CA THR A 113 -4.19 1.89 8.20
C THR A 113 -5.10 0.69 8.08
N ASP A 114 -5.96 0.70 7.07
CA ASP A 114 -6.91 -0.33 6.74
C ASP A 114 -6.27 -1.70 6.44
N THR A 115 -5.15 -1.82 5.71
CA THR A 115 -4.65 -3.16 5.32
C THR A 115 -4.09 -3.92 6.52
N ALA A 116 -3.18 -3.32 7.28
CA ALA A 116 -2.65 -3.97 8.48
C ALA A 116 -3.72 -4.12 9.57
N THR A 117 -4.58 -3.11 9.74
CA THR A 117 -5.69 -3.15 10.72
C THR A 117 -6.66 -4.28 10.37
N VAL A 118 -7.06 -4.42 9.11
CA VAL A 118 -7.98 -5.48 8.68
C VAL A 118 -7.35 -6.86 8.86
N VAL A 119 -6.04 -7.03 8.58
CA VAL A 119 -5.35 -8.32 8.89
C VAL A 119 -5.42 -8.63 10.38
N ILE A 120 -5.15 -7.63 11.23
CA ILE A 120 -5.19 -7.79 12.70
C ILE A 120 -6.62 -8.08 13.17
N GLU A 121 -7.63 -7.37 12.65
CA GLU A 121 -9.05 -7.61 12.95
C GLU A 121 -9.46 -9.03 12.59
N TRP A 122 -9.06 -9.54 11.42
CA TRP A 122 -9.31 -10.92 11.03
C TRP A 122 -8.56 -11.91 11.92
N ALA A 123 -7.30 -11.66 12.23
CA ALA A 123 -6.52 -12.52 13.13
C ALA A 123 -7.17 -12.61 14.51
N ILE A 124 -7.58 -11.47 15.10
CA ILE A 124 -8.30 -11.44 16.38
C ILE A 124 -9.65 -12.16 16.27
N SER A 125 -10.40 -11.95 15.18
CA SER A 125 -11.67 -12.65 14.94
C SER A 125 -11.49 -14.17 14.92
N GLU A 126 -10.45 -14.68 14.26
CA GLU A 126 -10.17 -16.12 14.20
C GLU A 126 -9.67 -16.68 15.54
N ILE A 127 -8.87 -15.93 16.30
CA ILE A 127 -8.47 -16.29 17.66
C ILE A 127 -9.71 -16.42 18.56
N LEU A 128 -10.63 -15.45 18.52
CA LEU A 128 -11.84 -15.44 19.35
C LEU A 128 -12.79 -16.59 19.04
N LYS A 129 -12.80 -17.10 17.80
CA LYS A 129 -13.60 -18.27 17.41
C LYS A 129 -12.99 -19.59 17.89
N ARG A 130 -11.69 -19.62 18.25
CA ARG A 130 -10.94 -20.84 18.60
C ARG A 130 -10.13 -20.64 19.88
N PRO A 131 -10.72 -20.89 21.06
CA PRO A 131 -10.06 -20.70 22.36
C PRO A 131 -8.69 -21.39 22.46
N GLU A 132 -8.55 -22.60 21.92
CA GLU A 132 -7.28 -23.35 21.88
C GLU A 132 -6.15 -22.60 21.16
N THR A 133 -6.49 -21.74 20.18
CA THR A 133 -5.50 -20.92 19.46
C THR A 133 -4.96 -19.82 20.36
N SER A 134 -5.83 -19.23 21.19
CA SER A 134 -5.44 -18.23 22.19
C SER A 134 -4.52 -18.82 23.26
N ASP A 135 -4.84 -20.03 23.74
CA ASP A 135 -4.04 -20.71 24.76
C ASP A 135 -2.61 -20.99 24.26
N LYS A 136 -2.49 -21.55 23.04
CA LYS A 136 -1.19 -21.83 22.41
C LYS A 136 -0.38 -20.58 22.11
N ALA A 137 -1.04 -19.49 21.71
CA ALA A 137 -0.37 -18.21 21.47
C ALA A 137 0.17 -17.60 22.77
N THR A 138 -0.60 -17.72 23.85
CA THR A 138 -0.18 -17.26 25.18
C THR A 138 0.97 -18.13 25.70
N GLU A 139 0.89 -19.44 25.54
CA GLU A 139 1.99 -20.36 25.89
C GLU A 139 3.28 -20.05 25.12
N GLU A 140 3.19 -19.73 23.83
CA GLU A 140 4.35 -19.29 23.05
C GLU A 140 4.94 -17.99 23.62
N LEU A 141 4.12 -16.98 23.90
CA LEU A 141 4.56 -15.71 24.48
C LEU A 141 5.24 -15.91 25.85
N ASP A 142 4.65 -16.73 26.71
CA ASP A 142 5.18 -17.04 28.05
C ASP A 142 6.50 -17.83 27.97
N ARG A 143 6.63 -18.71 26.97
CA ARG A 143 7.86 -19.48 26.73
C ARG A 143 8.98 -18.62 26.16
N VAL A 144 8.64 -17.62 25.36
CA VAL A 144 9.57 -16.80 24.59
C VAL A 144 9.72 -15.42 25.25
N ILE A 145 10.12 -15.39 26.52
CA ILE A 145 10.45 -14.11 27.19
C ILE A 145 11.74 -13.54 26.58
N GLY A 146 11.60 -12.47 25.78
CA GLY A 146 12.72 -11.67 25.28
C GLY A 146 13.42 -12.17 24.01
N ARG A 147 12.90 -13.20 23.33
CA ARG A 147 13.39 -13.62 22.01
C ARG A 147 12.38 -13.21 20.93
N GLY A 148 12.82 -12.55 19.88
CA GLY A 148 11.96 -12.02 18.81
C GLY A 148 11.41 -13.07 17.83
N HIS A 149 11.36 -14.34 18.21
CA HIS A 149 10.92 -15.42 17.31
C HIS A 149 9.64 -16.07 17.83
N LEU A 150 8.53 -15.71 17.20
CA LEU A 150 7.16 -16.12 17.55
C LEU A 150 6.52 -16.86 16.37
N PRO A 151 6.98 -18.08 16.05
CA PRO A 151 6.54 -18.81 14.87
C PRO A 151 5.04 -19.14 14.87
N TYR A 152 4.43 -19.35 16.05
CA TYR A 152 2.99 -19.61 16.15
C TYR A 152 2.17 -18.34 15.92
N ILE A 153 2.57 -17.19 16.47
CA ILE A 153 1.94 -15.90 16.13
C ILE A 153 2.10 -15.58 14.64
N GLU A 154 3.27 -15.85 14.05
CA GLU A 154 3.48 -15.70 12.61
C GLU A 154 2.54 -16.61 11.80
N ALA A 155 2.33 -17.85 12.26
CA ALA A 155 1.39 -18.77 11.64
C ALA A 155 -0.06 -18.29 11.73
N ILE A 156 -0.47 -17.68 12.86
CA ILE A 156 -1.80 -17.07 13.02
C ILE A 156 -2.00 -15.96 11.98
N VAL A 157 -1.03 -15.07 11.82
CA VAL A 157 -1.11 -13.97 10.83
C VAL A 157 -1.19 -14.53 9.42
N LYS A 158 -0.36 -15.52 9.08
CA LYS A 158 -0.39 -16.20 7.77
C LYS A 158 -1.74 -16.86 7.50
N GLU A 159 -2.30 -17.55 8.49
CA GLU A 159 -3.59 -18.23 8.35
C GLU A 159 -4.75 -17.25 8.25
N ALA A 160 -4.71 -16.14 8.99
CA ALA A 160 -5.67 -15.06 8.86
C ALA A 160 -5.65 -14.45 7.46
N MET A 161 -4.47 -14.23 6.88
CA MET A 161 -4.34 -13.75 5.50
C MET A 161 -4.77 -14.77 4.45
N ARG A 162 -4.58 -16.07 4.71
CA ARG A 162 -5.03 -17.16 3.82
C ARG A 162 -6.56 -17.23 3.77
N MET A 163 -7.20 -17.16 4.94
CA MET A 163 -8.66 -17.22 5.10
C MET A 163 -9.34 -15.91 4.66
N HIS A 164 -8.71 -14.78 4.98
CA HIS A 164 -9.22 -13.44 4.73
C HIS A 164 -8.18 -12.57 4.00
N PRO A 165 -7.96 -12.81 2.69
CA PRO A 165 -7.05 -11.99 1.90
C PRO A 165 -7.49 -10.52 1.94
N VAL A 166 -6.65 -9.67 2.54
CA VAL A 166 -6.94 -8.25 2.75
C VAL A 166 -6.65 -7.41 1.51
N VAL A 167 -5.88 -7.95 0.58
CA VAL A 167 -5.76 -7.32 -0.74
C VAL A 167 -7.13 -7.40 -1.39
N VAL A 168 -7.67 -6.21 -1.70
CA VAL A 168 -8.79 -5.87 -2.61
C VAL A 168 -9.25 -7.09 -3.42
N PRO A 169 -10.56 -7.34 -3.64
CA PRO A 169 -11.07 -8.55 -4.30
C PRO A 169 -10.32 -8.93 -5.60
N LEU A 170 -9.65 -7.96 -6.22
CA LEU A 170 -8.74 -8.10 -7.33
C LEU A 170 -7.37 -7.48 -6.99
N LEU A 171 -6.27 -8.21 -7.24
CA LEU A 171 -4.92 -7.62 -7.22
C LEU A 171 -4.81 -6.45 -8.20
N ALA A 172 -3.84 -5.56 -7.99
CA ALA A 172 -3.54 -4.47 -8.91
C ALA A 172 -3.47 -4.99 -10.37
N PRO A 173 -4.30 -4.46 -11.29
CA PRO A 173 -4.36 -4.98 -12.64
C PRO A 173 -3.00 -4.95 -13.32
N ARG A 174 -2.66 -6.04 -14.01
CA ARG A 174 -1.48 -6.14 -14.85
C ARG A 174 -1.89 -5.89 -16.30
N LEU A 175 -1.00 -5.31 -17.09
CA LEU A 175 -1.22 -5.09 -18.51
C LEU A 175 -0.23 -5.93 -19.31
N SER A 176 -0.71 -6.67 -20.32
CA SER A 176 0.18 -7.39 -21.21
C SER A 176 1.05 -6.43 -22.00
N ARG A 177 2.38 -6.58 -21.89
CA ARG A 177 3.37 -5.71 -22.54
C ARG A 177 3.74 -6.17 -23.94
N GLU A 178 3.34 -7.39 -24.29
CA GLU A 178 3.54 -8.02 -25.59
C GLU A 178 2.42 -9.03 -25.84
N HIS A 179 2.32 -9.51 -27.08
CA HIS A 179 1.44 -10.63 -27.40
C HIS A 179 2.06 -11.92 -26.85
N THR A 180 1.28 -12.72 -26.12
CA THR A 180 1.76 -13.94 -25.46
C THR A 180 0.69 -15.02 -25.39
N THR A 181 1.05 -16.23 -25.00
CA THR A 181 0.13 -17.35 -24.82
C THR A 181 0.24 -17.90 -23.39
N VAL A 182 -0.88 -18.10 -22.70
CA VAL A 182 -0.93 -18.69 -21.35
C VAL A 182 -1.94 -19.82 -21.37
N ASP A 183 -1.52 -21.03 -20.94
CA ASP A 183 -2.35 -22.24 -20.92
C ASP A 183 -3.09 -22.52 -22.24
N GLY A 184 -2.46 -22.19 -23.38
CA GLY A 184 -3.02 -22.35 -24.73
C GLY A 184 -3.98 -21.25 -25.16
N TYR A 185 -4.23 -20.24 -24.31
CA TYR A 185 -5.02 -19.05 -24.65
C TYR A 185 -4.12 -17.92 -25.16
N ASP A 186 -4.57 -17.29 -26.24
CA ASP A 186 -3.89 -16.14 -26.83
C ASP A 186 -4.21 -14.86 -26.04
N ILE A 187 -3.17 -14.14 -25.60
CA ILE A 187 -3.25 -12.90 -24.84
C ILE A 187 -2.65 -11.77 -25.67
N PRO A 188 -3.49 -10.92 -26.29
CA PRO A 188 -3.03 -9.76 -27.03
C PRO A 188 -2.27 -8.73 -26.20
N LEU A 189 -1.43 -7.95 -26.87
CA LEU A 189 -0.83 -6.74 -26.31
C LEU A 189 -1.92 -5.81 -25.75
N GLY A 190 -1.72 -5.30 -24.54
CA GLY A 190 -2.65 -4.37 -23.90
C GLY A 190 -3.84 -5.05 -23.21
N THR A 191 -3.91 -6.38 -23.17
CA THR A 191 -4.90 -7.07 -22.34
C THR A 191 -4.66 -6.79 -20.85
N GLN A 192 -5.71 -6.34 -20.16
CA GLN A 192 -5.70 -6.16 -18.71
C GLN A 192 -6.00 -7.50 -18.03
N ALA A 193 -5.02 -8.01 -17.29
CA ALA A 193 -5.13 -9.22 -16.50
C ALA A 193 -5.33 -8.86 -15.03
N VAL A 194 -6.20 -9.60 -14.36
CA VAL A 194 -6.50 -9.40 -12.95
C VAL A 194 -6.50 -10.76 -12.26
N ALA A 195 -5.91 -10.83 -11.06
CA ALA A 195 -5.80 -12.06 -10.29
C ALA A 195 -6.64 -11.93 -9.02
N GLU A 196 -7.39 -13.00 -8.71
CA GLU A 196 -8.19 -13.12 -7.50
C GLU A 196 -7.47 -14.08 -6.51
N PRO A 197 -6.88 -13.56 -5.43
CA PRO A 197 -6.10 -14.37 -4.49
C PRO A 197 -6.92 -15.51 -3.83
N LYS A 198 -8.22 -15.29 -3.62
CA LYS A 198 -9.11 -16.31 -3.04
C LYS A 198 -9.26 -17.53 -3.93
N LEU A 199 -9.40 -17.33 -5.25
CA LEU A 199 -9.45 -18.44 -6.20
C LEU A 199 -8.13 -19.21 -6.22
N LEU A 200 -6.99 -18.51 -6.14
CA LEU A 200 -5.68 -19.17 -6.06
C LEU A 200 -5.53 -20.04 -4.80
N ALA A 201 -5.95 -19.53 -3.64
CA ALA A 201 -5.90 -20.29 -2.39
C ALA A 201 -6.77 -21.57 -2.44
N HIS A 202 -7.93 -21.52 -3.10
CA HIS A 202 -8.81 -22.68 -3.27
C HIS A 202 -8.32 -23.68 -4.33
N LEU A 203 -7.75 -23.20 -5.45
CA LEU A 203 -7.31 -24.04 -6.56
C LEU A 203 -6.01 -24.80 -6.26
N TYR A 204 -5.11 -24.21 -5.47
CA TYR A 204 -3.79 -24.79 -5.19
C TYR A 204 -3.63 -25.41 -3.81
N GLY A 205 -4.70 -25.45 -2.99
CA GLY A 205 -4.73 -26.19 -1.73
C GLY A 205 -3.55 -25.85 -0.81
N ALA A 206 -3.52 -24.63 -0.28
CA ALA A 206 -2.65 -24.27 0.83
C ALA A 206 -3.32 -24.57 2.18
#